data_AF-A0A9C9K1C9-F1
#
_entry.id   AF-A0A9C9K1C9-F1
#
_cell.length_a   1.000
_cell.length_b   1.000
_cell.length_c   1.000
_cell.angle_alpha   90.00
_cell.angle_beta   90.00
_cell.angle_gamma   90.00
#
_symmetry.space_group_name_H-M   'P 1'
#
loop_
_entity.id
_entity.type
_entity.pdbx_description
1 polymer ?
#
loop_
_entity_poly.entity_id
_entity_poly.type
_entity_poly.pdbx_seq_one_letter_code
_entity_poly.pdbx_strand_id
1 'polypeptide(L)' 'KHFGLNISKIFINNCIEEVDSKFMRTKREQQMVHIATIKERYAHLGIYEIPLFPVEVRGIDRLNDVRATLFGEANS' A
#
# COMPACT_ATOMS: atom_id res chain seq x y z
N LYS A 1 -15.84 13.89 -14.63
CA LYS A 1 -14.53 14.58 -14.47
C LYS A 1 -14.79 16.03 -14.09
N HIS A 2 -14.74 16.40 -12.80
CA HIS A 2 -15.18 17.74 -12.35
C HIS A 2 -14.07 18.80 -12.32
N PHE A 3 -12.80 18.40 -12.51
CA PHE A 3 -11.64 19.31 -12.50
C PHE A 3 -10.64 19.06 -13.64
N GLY A 4 -11.03 18.34 -14.69
CA GLY A 4 -10.11 17.94 -15.78
C GLY A 4 -9.03 16.92 -15.39
N LEU A 5 -8.93 16.55 -14.11
CA LEU A 5 -7.97 15.57 -13.61
C LEU A 5 -8.38 14.13 -13.98
N ASN A 6 -7.40 13.36 -14.43
CA ASN A 6 -7.54 11.93 -14.66
C ASN A 6 -6.86 11.14 -13.54
N ILE A 7 -7.66 10.55 -12.65
CA ILE A 7 -7.15 9.67 -11.60
C ILE A 7 -6.98 8.29 -12.21
N SER A 8 -5.76 7.75 -12.17
CA SER A 8 -5.42 6.47 -12.78
C SER A 8 -5.07 5.39 -11.77
N LYS A 9 -4.60 5.78 -10.57
CA LYS A 9 -4.04 4.86 -9.57
C LYS A 9 -4.37 5.31 -8.16
N ILE A 10 -4.43 4.34 -7.25
CA ILE A 10 -4.58 4.53 -5.81
C ILE A 10 -3.46 3.75 -5.11
N PHE A 11 -2.81 4.40 -4.15
CA PHE A 11 -1.82 3.77 -3.28
C PHE A 11 -2.39 3.70 -1.87
N ILE A 12 -2.42 2.50 -1.28
CA ILE A 12 -2.85 2.27 0.09
C ILE A 12 -1.58 2.04 0.92
N ASN A 13 -1.24 3.03 1.75
CA ASN A 13 -0.02 2.97 2.58
C ASN A 13 -0.26 2.24 3.90
N ASN A 14 0.83 1.74 4.48
CA ASN A 14 0.88 1.15 5.82
C ASN A 14 -0.04 -0.09 5.97
N CYS A 15 -0.11 -0.91 4.93
CA CYS A 15 -0.80 -2.20 4.99
C CYS A 15 -0.04 -3.17 5.89
N ILE A 16 -0.71 -3.74 6.89
CA ILE A 16 -0.09 -4.70 7.81
C ILE A 16 -0.07 -6.09 7.16
N GLU A 17 1.12 -6.60 6.83
CA GLU A 17 1.32 -7.94 6.25
C GLU A 17 1.75 -8.99 7.27
N GLU A 18 2.62 -8.61 8.21
CA GLU A 18 3.10 -9.48 9.28
C GLU A 18 2.25 -9.34 10.55
N VAL A 19 2.02 -10.45 11.24
CA VAL A 19 1.01 -10.53 12.29
C VAL A 19 1.54 -11.24 13.53
N ASP A 20 2.63 -10.71 14.09
CA ASP A 20 3.33 -11.33 15.23
C ASP A 20 2.61 -11.16 16.57
N SER A 21 1.59 -10.31 16.62
CA SER A 21 0.80 -10.08 17.83
C SER A 21 -0.70 -10.11 17.56
N LYS A 22 -1.48 -10.39 18.62
CA LYS A 22 -2.95 -10.29 18.58
C LYS A 22 -3.39 -8.89 18.15
N PHE A 23 -2.68 -7.85 18.59
CA PHE A 23 -2.97 -6.47 18.20
C PHE A 23 -2.80 -6.25 16.70
N MET A 24 -1.69 -6.69 16.11
CA MET A 24 -1.44 -6.56 14.67
C MET A 24 -2.42 -7.40 13.84
N ARG A 25 -2.80 -8.60 14.30
CA ARG A 25 -3.87 -9.40 13.66
C ARG A 25 -5.18 -8.63 13.59
N THR A 26 -5.66 -8.12 14.72
CA THR A 26 -6.92 -7.37 14.76
C THR A 26 -6.87 -6.11 13.90
N LYS A 27 -5.73 -5.42 13.86
CA LYS A 27 -5.55 -4.24 12.98
C LYS A 27 -5.57 -4.60 11.51
N ARG A 28 -4.91 -5.70 11.12
CA ARG A 28 -4.96 -6.21 9.75
C ARG A 28 -6.37 -6.58 9.32
N GLU A 29 -7.12 -7.31 10.16
CA GLU A 29 -8.51 -7.69 9.88
C GLU A 29 -9.39 -6.45 9.63
N GLN A 30 -9.23 -5.41 10.46
CA GLN A 30 -9.90 -4.12 10.26
C GLN A 30 -9.50 -3.45 8.94
N GLN A 31 -8.20 -3.43 8.61
CA GLN A 31 -7.70 -2.86 7.35
C GLN A 31 -8.26 -3.61 6.13
N MET A 32 -8.35 -4.95 6.18
CA MET A 32 -8.83 -5.76 5.06
C MET A 32 -10.25 -5.42 4.64
N VAL A 33 -11.15 -5.10 5.57
CA VAL A 33 -12.52 -4.68 5.26
C VAL A 33 -12.53 -3.36 4.46
N HIS A 34 -11.69 -2.41 4.85
CA HIS A 34 -11.57 -1.13 4.14
C HIS A 34 -10.89 -1.29 2.79
N ILE A 35 -9.83 -2.08 2.71
CA ILE A 35 -9.11 -2.38 1.46
C ILE A 35 -10.05 -3.08 0.48
N ALA A 36 -10.85 -4.05 0.92
CA ALA A 36 -11.85 -4.71 0.10
C ALA A 36 -12.85 -3.72 -0.52
N THR A 37 -13.39 -2.82 0.31
CA THR A 37 -14.31 -1.76 -0.15
C THR A 37 -13.66 -0.84 -1.20
N ILE A 38 -12.39 -0.47 -1.00
CA ILE A 38 -11.64 0.36 -1.96
C ILE A 38 -11.45 -0.40 -3.27
N LYS A 39 -11.02 -1.66 -3.19
CA LYS A 39 -10.80 -2.52 -4.36
C LYS A 39 -12.08 -2.74 -5.16
N GLU A 40 -13.21 -2.96 -4.48
CA GLU A 40 -14.51 -3.10 -5.13
C GLU A 40 -14.92 -1.79 -5.82
N ARG A 41 -14.89 -0.67 -5.10
CA ARG A 41 -15.36 0.62 -5.60
C ARG A 41 -14.50 1.19 -6.74
N TYR A 42 -13.20 0.92 -6.70
CA TYR A 42 -12.22 1.48 -7.63
C TYR A 42 -11.50 0.40 -8.44
N ALA A 43 -12.15 -0.75 -8.68
CA ALA A 43 -11.58 -1.89 -9.41
C ALA A 43 -11.04 -1.54 -10.82
N HIS A 44 -11.53 -0.45 -11.40
CA HIS A 44 -11.11 0.06 -12.71
C HIS A 44 -9.80 0.88 -12.67
N LEU A 45 -9.26 1.15 -11.48
CA LEU A 45 -8.00 1.87 -11.28
C LEU A 45 -6.90 0.89 -10.86
N GLY A 46 -5.65 1.25 -11.13
CA GLY A 46 -4.51 0.50 -10.58
C GLY A 46 -4.39 0.74 -9.08
N ILE A 47 -4.63 -0.28 -8.25
CA ILE A 47 -4.54 -0.20 -6.79
C ILE A 47 -3.28 -0.92 -6.32
N TYR A 48 -2.44 -0.22 -5.57
CA TYR A 48 -1.19 -0.73 -5.04
C TYR A 48 -1.19 -0.63 -3.51
N GLU A 49 -0.83 -1.71 -2.84
CA GLU A 49 -0.68 -1.77 -1.40
C GLU A 49 0.81 -1.62 -1.05
N ILE A 50 1.11 -0.69 -0.16
CA ILE A 50 2.46 -0.46 0.35
C ILE A 50 2.48 -0.94 1.81
N PRO A 51 3.37 -1.86 2.17
CA PRO A 51 3.40 -2.45 3.50
C PRO A 51 3.75 -1.40 4.55
N LEU A 52 3.36 -1.68 5.79
CA LEU A 52 3.86 -0.97 6.94
C LEU A 52 5.33 -1.33 7.15
N PHE A 53 6.21 -0.36 7.00
CA PHE A 53 7.63 -0.54 7.32
C PHE A 53 7.86 -0.49 8.83
N PRO A 54 8.77 -1.31 9.38
CA PRO A 54 9.05 -1.36 10.83
C PRO A 54 9.75 -0.10 11.35
N VAL A 55 10.30 0.72 10.44
CA VAL A 55 10.99 1.97 10.74
C VAL A 55 10.54 3.06 9.77
N GLU A 56 10.80 4.31 10.13
CA GLU A 56 10.51 5.45 9.29
C GLU A 56 11.25 5.34 7.94
N VAL A 57 10.50 5.59 6.85
CA VAL A 57 11.06 5.65 5.50
C VAL A 57 11.78 6.99 5.33
N ARG A 58 13.08 7.01 5.62
CA ARG A 58 13.93 8.19 5.47
C ARG A 58 15.26 7.82 4.80
N GLY A 59 15.72 8.68 3.90
CA GLY A 59 16.95 8.46 3.13
C GLY A 59 16.72 7.62 1.88
N ILE A 60 17.70 7.63 0.99
CA ILE A 60 17.62 6.99 -0.34
C ILE A 60 17.43 5.48 -0.21
N ASP A 61 18.13 4.84 0.73
CA ASP A 61 18.04 3.39 0.91
C ASP A 61 16.61 2.94 1.24
N ARG A 62 15.93 3.64 2.14
CA ARG A 62 14.53 3.34 2.48
C ARG A 62 13.55 3.67 1.36
N LEU A 63 13.83 4.72 0.57
CA LEU A 63 13.04 4.99 -0.62
C LEU A 63 13.20 3.89 -1.68
N ASN A 64 14.37 3.26 -1.76
CA ASN A 64 14.59 2.11 -2.63
C ASN A 64 13.81 0.87 -2.16
N ASP A 65 13.66 0.65 -0.85
CA ASP A 65 12.80 -0.41 -0.31
C ASP A 65 11.34 -0.23 -0.81
N VAL A 66 10.79 0.98 -0.69
CA VAL A 66 9.45 1.31 -1.20
C VAL A 66 9.36 1.13 -2.72
N ARG A 67 10.39 1.56 -3.45
CA ARG A 67 10.47 1.38 -4.90
C ARG A 67 10.42 -0.10 -5.27
N ALA A 68 11.16 -0.95 -4.56
CA ALA A 68 11.18 -2.39 -4.81
C ALA A 68 9.81 -3.03 -4.61
N THR A 69 9.03 -2.58 -3.60
CA THR A 69 7.63 -3.02 -3.44
C THR A 69 6.76 -2.65 -4.64
N LEU A 70 6.92 -1.45 -5.19
CA LEU A 70 6.05 -0.93 -6.24
C LEU A 70 6.41 -1.40 -7.66
N PHE A 71 7.70 -1.64 -7.91
CA PHE A 71 8.24 -1.86 -9.25
C PHE A 71 9.07 -3.14 -9.39
N GLY A 72 9.27 -3.90 -8.32
CA GLY A 72 10.19 -5.04 -8.27
C GLY A 72 11.66 -4.60 -8.12
N GLU A 73 12.55 -5.59 -8.01
CA GLU A 73 14.00 -5.31 -8.01
C GLU A 73 14.44 -4.74 -9.37
N ALA A 74 15.38 -3.80 -9.33
CA ALA A 74 16.00 -3.32 -10.56
C ALA A 74 16.93 -4.42 -11.08
N ASN A 75 16.58 -5.02 -12.22
CA ASN A 75 17.53 -5.87 -12.95
C ASN A 75 18.80 -5.04 -13.21
N SER A 76 19.89 -5.45 -12.58
CA SER A 76 21.23 -4.87 -12.75
C SER A 76 21.87 -5.38 -14.04
#